data_AF-A0AAU4VDM9-F1
#
_entry.id   AF-A0AAU4VDM9-F1
#
_cell.length_a   1.000
_cell.length_b   1.000
_cell.length_c   1.000
_cell.angle_alpha   90.00
_cell.angle_beta   90.00
_cell.angle_gamma   90.00
#
_symmetry.space_group_name_H-M   'P 1'
#
loop_
_entity.id
_entity.type
_entity.pdbx_description
1 polymer ?
#
loop_
_entity_poly.entity_id
_entity_poly.type
_entity_poly.pdbx_seq_one_letter_code
_entity_poly.pdbx_strand_id
1 'polypeptide(L)'
;MYYLTGDAYPGDGTPTGDGNTYVTTVDIKTGTVTQGPVLTKAGSTLHHREPEGLAIYRTDAGEARLFIGFTTGVEGDRRSSIFYKNALV
;
A
#
# COMPACT_ATOMS: atom_id res chain seq x y z
N MET A 1 8.76 -0.64 11.98
CA MET A 1 8.41 -1.65 10.96
C MET A 1 7.06 -1.28 10.37
N TYR A 2 6.88 -1.43 9.06
CA TYR A 2 5.60 -1.16 8.39
C TYR A 2 4.94 -2.46 7.97
N TYR A 3 3.63 -2.56 8.21
CA TYR A 3 2.78 -3.65 7.74
C TYR A 3 1.77 -3.11 6.74
N LEU A 4 1.52 -3.88 5.70
CA LEU A 4 0.51 -3.64 4.69
C LEU A 4 -0.53 -4.75 4.78
N THR A 5 -1.80 -4.36 4.88
CA THR A 5 -2.93 -5.30 4.88
C THR A 5 -4.03 -4.78 3.98
N GLY A 6 -4.92 -5.68 3.57
CA GLY A 6 -6.06 -5.40 2.70
C GLY A 6 -6.18 -6.46 1.62
N ASP A 7 -7.26 -6.38 0.87
CA ASP A 7 -7.61 -7.30 -0.21
C ASP A 7 -7.76 -6.53 -1.52
N ALA A 8 -7.90 -7.26 -2.62
CA ALA A 8 -8.38 -6.68 -3.87
C ALA A 8 -9.74 -5.97 -3.69
N TYR A 9 -10.05 -5.00 -4.56
CA TYR A 9 -11.44 -4.58 -4.74
C TYR A 9 -12.31 -5.81 -5.05
N PRO A 10 -13.52 -5.90 -4.45
CA PRO A 10 -14.38 -7.07 -4.59
C PRO A 10 -14.96 -7.17 -6.01
N GLY A 11 -15.57 -8.32 -6.31
CA GLY A 11 -16.27 -8.55 -7.57
C GLY A 11 -15.32 -8.59 -8.76
N ASP A 12 -15.62 -7.81 -9.79
CA ASP A 12 -14.78 -7.72 -11.00
C ASP A 12 -13.48 -6.95 -10.78
N GLY A 13 -13.32 -6.28 -9.63
CA GLY A 13 -12.17 -5.46 -9.30
C GLY A 13 -12.38 -3.98 -9.60
N THR A 14 -13.57 -3.56 -10.01
CA THR A 14 -13.88 -2.13 -10.14
C THR A 14 -13.76 -1.39 -8.80
N PRO A 15 -13.27 -0.13 -8.79
CA PRO A 15 -13.13 0.64 -7.56
C PRO A 15 -14.44 0.69 -6.74
N THR A 16 -14.39 0.14 -5.53
CA THR A 16 -15.53 0.07 -4.62
C THR A 16 -15.20 0.87 -3.36
N GLY A 17 -15.76 2.08 -3.25
CA GLY A 17 -15.42 3.01 -2.18
C GLY A 17 -13.92 3.29 -2.10
N ASP A 18 -13.39 3.37 -0.88
CA ASP A 18 -11.95 3.57 -0.66
C ASP A 18 -11.15 2.25 -0.58
N GLY A 19 -11.81 1.09 -0.68
CA GLY A 19 -11.18 -0.22 -0.44
C GLY A 19 -10.79 -0.44 1.03
N ASN A 20 -9.90 -1.39 1.28
CA ASN A 20 -9.47 -1.77 2.63
C ASN A 20 -7.94 -1.92 2.76
N THR A 21 -7.16 -1.18 1.96
CA THR A 21 -5.70 -1.21 2.11
C THR A 21 -5.25 -0.31 3.25
N TYR A 22 -4.65 -0.90 4.27
CA TYR A 22 -4.15 -0.20 5.44
C TYR A 22 -2.64 -0.34 5.60
N VAL A 23 -2.03 0.71 6.15
CA VAL A 23 -0.64 0.70 6.61
C VAL A 23 -0.62 0.83 8.13
N THR A 24 0.15 -0.01 8.79
CA THR A 24 0.36 0.00 10.24
C THR A 24 1.84 0.13 10.56
N THR A 25 2.18 1.01 11.51
CA THR A 25 3.54 1.20 12.00
C THR A 25 3.69 0.55 13.36
N VAL A 26 4.72 -0.30 13.50
CA VAL A 26 5.07 -0.99 14.74
C VAL A 26 6.47 -0.58 15.17
N ASP A 27 6.62 -0.19 16.42
CA ASP A 27 7.94 -0.07 17.05
C ASP A 27 8.49 -1.47 17.28
N ILE A 28 9.61 -1.78 16.62
CA ILE A 28 10.21 -3.11 16.67
C ILE A 28 10.89 -3.41 18.01
N LYS A 29 11.23 -2.38 18.80
CA LYS A 29 11.84 -2.57 20.13
C LYS A 29 10.82 -3.03 21.15
N THR A 30 9.59 -2.50 21.07
CA THR A 30 8.53 -2.74 22.05
C THR A 30 7.45 -3.69 21.54
N GLY A 31 7.36 -3.90 20.23
CA GLY A 31 6.28 -4.63 19.57
C GLY A 31 4.95 -3.85 19.53
N THR A 32 4.93 -2.59 19.97
CA THR A 32 3.69 -1.80 20.04
C THR A 32 3.37 -1.13 18.71
N VAL A 33 2.09 -1.12 18.33
CA VAL A 33 1.61 -0.30 17.22
C VAL A 33 1.76 1.18 17.60
N THR A 34 2.59 1.91 16.87
CA THR A 34 2.78 3.36 17.07
C THR A 34 1.82 4.19 16.23
N GLN A 35 1.29 3.61 15.15
CA GLN A 35 0.31 4.26 14.29
C GLN A 35 -0.46 3.23 13.45
N GLY A 36 -1.73 3.54 13.19
CA GLY A 36 -2.58 2.77 12.31
C GLY A 36 -3.45 1.73 13.03
N PRO A 37 -4.21 0.93 12.25
CA PRO A 37 -4.22 0.89 10.79
C PRO A 37 -4.69 2.20 10.13
N VAL A 38 -3.89 2.76 9.22
CA VAL A 38 -4.22 3.98 8.45
C VAL A 38 -4.58 3.58 7.02
N LEU A 39 -5.77 3.96 6.56
CA LEU A 39 -6.22 3.70 5.19
C LEU A 39 -5.35 4.47 4.19
N THR A 40 -4.89 3.81 3.13
CA THR A 40 -4.24 4.48 2.00
C THR A 40 -5.14 4.50 0.77
N LYS A 41 -5.30 5.69 0.18
CA LYS A 41 -5.95 5.88 -1.13
C LYS A 41 -4.98 5.82 -2.31
N ALA A 42 -3.73 5.41 -2.08
CA ALA A 42 -2.77 5.21 -3.17
C ALA A 42 -3.36 4.24 -4.19
N GLY A 43 -3.35 4.63 -5.46
CA GLY A 43 -3.88 3.79 -6.53
C GLY A 43 -5.40 3.56 -6.48
N SER A 44 -6.20 4.40 -5.81
CA SER A 44 -7.65 4.20 -5.65
C SER A 44 -8.45 4.10 -6.97
N THR A 45 -7.87 4.53 -8.08
CA THR A 45 -8.48 4.44 -9.42
C THR A 45 -8.11 3.16 -10.17
N LEU A 46 -7.28 2.30 -9.59
CA LEU A 46 -6.85 1.06 -10.21
C LEU A 46 -7.98 0.02 -10.22
N HIS A 47 -8.11 -0.67 -11.34
CA HIS A 47 -8.90 -1.90 -11.43
C HIS A 47 -8.13 -3.05 -10.76
N HIS A 48 -8.85 -3.85 -9.98
CA HIS A 48 -8.34 -4.93 -9.13
C HIS A 48 -7.15 -4.49 -8.29
N ARG A 49 -7.37 -3.48 -7.44
CA ARG A 49 -6.34 -2.90 -6.58
C ARG A 49 -6.09 -3.80 -5.35
N GLU A 50 -5.11 -4.69 -5.43
CA GLU A 50 -4.72 -5.59 -4.33
C GLU A 50 -3.32 -5.23 -3.81
N PRO A 51 -3.10 -5.07 -2.49
CA PRO A 51 -1.81 -4.69 -1.95
C PRO A 51 -0.80 -5.85 -1.85
N GLU A 52 0.42 -5.67 -2.37
CA GLU A 52 1.33 -6.80 -2.65
C GLU A 52 2.77 -6.60 -2.17
N GLY A 53 3.03 -5.54 -1.42
CA GLY A 53 4.34 -5.35 -0.82
C GLY A 53 4.66 -3.91 -0.46
N LEU A 54 5.68 -3.78 0.38
CA LEU A 54 6.24 -2.52 0.81
C LEU A 54 7.75 -2.50 0.55
N ALA A 55 8.27 -1.30 0.27
CA ALA A 55 9.70 -1.05 0.29
C ALA A 55 9.98 0.34 0.88
N ILE A 56 11.13 0.48 1.54
CA ILE A 56 11.68 1.78 1.90
C ILE A 56 12.84 2.07 0.94
N TYR A 57 12.80 3.22 0.30
CA TYR A 57 13.89 3.71 -0.53
C TYR A 57 14.38 5.06 0.00
N ARG A 58 15.69 5.29 -0.05
CA ARG A 58 16.28 6.60 0.22
C ARG A 58 16.86 7.17 -1.06
N THR A 59 16.49 8.40 -1.38
CA THR A 59 17.05 9.13 -2.52
C THR A 59 18.50 9.54 -2.24
N ASP A 60 19.23 9.91 -3.29
CA ASP A 60 20.60 10.45 -3.15
C ASP A 60 20.63 11.75 -2.33
N ALA A 61 19.53 12.52 -2.33
CA ALA A 61 19.36 13.71 -1.51
C ALA A 61 18.99 13.39 -0.03
N GLY A 62 18.87 12.11 0.34
CA GLY A 62 18.60 11.66 1.71
C GLY A 62 17.12 11.53 2.08
N GLU A 63 16.19 11.77 1.16
CA GLU A 63 14.75 11.66 1.42
C GLU A 63 14.33 10.18 1.52
N ALA A 64 13.61 9.82 2.57
CA ALA A 64 13.02 8.49 2.70
C ALA A 64 11.62 8.44 2.07
N ARG A 65 11.34 7.36 1.33
CA ARG A 65 10.05 7.12 0.65
C ARG A 65 9.54 5.74 1.00
N LEU A 66 8.26 5.67 1.39
CA LEU A 66 7.53 4.42 1.55
C LEU A 66 6.85 4.08 0.22
N PHE A 67 7.32 3.01 -0.40
CA PHE A 67 6.76 2.45 -1.62
C PHE A 67 5.71 1.38 -1.29
N ILE A 68 4.63 1.37 -2.06
CA ILE A 68 3.51 0.43 -1.95
C ILE A 68 3.26 -0.17 -3.33
N GLY A 69 3.36 -1.50 -3.43
CA GLY A 69 3.04 -2.25 -4.63
C GLY A 69 1.58 -2.71 -4.63
N PHE A 70 0.96 -2.66 -5.81
CA PHE A 70 -0.36 -3.22 -6.06
C PHE A 70 -0.35 -4.14 -7.28
N THR A 71 -1.02 -5.29 -7.19
CA THR A 71 -1.53 -6.00 -8.36
C THR A 71 -2.71 -5.19 -8.91
N THR A 72 -2.84 -5.11 -10.24
CA THR A 72 -3.90 -4.38 -10.96
C THR A 72 -4.30 -5.06 -12.26
N GLY A 73 -5.31 -4.54 -12.96
CA GLY A 73 -5.74 -5.04 -14.28
C GLY A 73 -6.84 -6.10 -14.16
N VAL A 74 -7.09 -6.87 -15.22
CA VAL A 74 -8.10 -7.96 -15.24
C VAL A 74 -7.43 -9.32 -15.06
N GLU A 75 -8.20 -10.35 -14.69
CA GLU A 75 -7.68 -11.71 -14.60
C GLU A 75 -7.09 -12.15 -15.96
N GLY A 76 -5.93 -12.82 -15.92
CA GLY A 76 -5.16 -13.17 -17.13
C GLY A 76 -4.32 -12.04 -17.72
N ASP A 77 -4.54 -10.77 -17.32
CA ASP A 77 -3.72 -9.62 -17.71
C ASP A 77 -3.36 -8.73 -16.51
N ARG A 78 -2.92 -9.36 -15.42
CA ARG A 78 -2.51 -8.64 -14.22
C ARG A 78 -1.22 -7.85 -14.46
N ARG A 79 -1.17 -6.65 -13.90
CA ARG A 79 -0.01 -5.76 -13.93
C ARG A 79 0.45 -5.42 -12.52
N SER A 80 1.69 -4.99 -12.40
CA SER A 80 2.22 -4.43 -11.16
C SER A 80 2.24 -2.91 -11.25
N SER A 81 1.71 -2.25 -10.23
CA SER A 81 1.72 -0.79 -10.11
C SER A 81 2.39 -0.38 -8.81
N ILE A 82 3.29 0.60 -8.87
CA ILE A 82 4.09 1.02 -7.74
C ILE A 82 3.82 2.51 -7.46
N PHE A 83 3.46 2.82 -6.22
CA PHE A 83 3.25 4.18 -5.73
C PHE A 83 4.20 4.46 -4.57
N TYR A 84 4.46 5.73 -4.26
CA TYR A 84 5.22 6.11 -3.07
C TYR A 84 4.59 7.28 -2.32
N LYS A 85 4.90 7.37 -1.03
CA LYS A 85 4.61 8.53 -0.18
C LYS A 85 5.92 9.21 0.23
N ASN A 86 5.95 10.55 0.12
CA ASN A 86 7.10 11.38 0.55
C ASN A 86 7.11 11.64 2.05
N ALA A 87 5.94 11.73 2.68
CA ALA A 87 5.83 11.72 4.12
C ALA A 87 5.69 10.27 4.58
N LEU A 88 6.65 9.80 5.36
CA LEU A 88 6.47 8.60 6.15
C LEU A 88 5.38 8.93 7.19
N VAL A 89 4.32 8.13 7.20
CA VAL A 89 3.25 8.22 8.20
C VAL A 89 3.83 8.13 9.60
#